data_AF-A0A5M6I8C1-F1
#
_entry.id   AF-A0A5M6I8C1-F1
#
_cell.length_a   1.000
_cell.length_b   1.000
_cell.length_c   1.000
_cell.angle_alpha   90.00
_cell.angle_beta   90.00
_cell.angle_gamma   90.00
#
_symmetry.space_group_name_H-M   'P 1'
#
loop_
_entity.id
_entity.type
_entity.pdbx_description
1 polymer ?
#
loop_
_entity_poly.entity_id
_entity_poly.type
_entity_poly.pdbx_seq_one_letter_code
_entity_poly.pdbx_strand_id
1 'polypeptide(L)'
;MKLSLAKNLIALRIEAKRRVDEAAVTIRHTRASYGVDAIYAEKTREAEQYKAAAIAGSPDLADYPFLSAETKRLGQNPMDVAALWIERQRELRTFLAKVEVARLNAKAAIDTATTPGEIEHLAAYVSWPD
;
A
#
# COMPACT_ATOMS: atom_id res chain seq x y z
N MET A 1 -11.61 -41.71 -16.17
CA MET A 1 -10.55 -41.13 -15.32
C MET A 1 -11.23 -40.40 -14.15
N LYS A 2 -11.19 -40.95 -12.93
CA LYS A 2 -11.78 -40.31 -11.74
C LYS A 2 -10.80 -39.24 -11.22
N LEU A 3 -11.12 -37.97 -11.43
CA LEU A 3 -10.48 -36.86 -10.71
C LEU A 3 -10.80 -37.04 -9.22
N SER A 4 -9.80 -37.35 -8.39
CA SER A 4 -9.99 -37.39 -6.94
C SER A 4 -10.03 -35.96 -6.41
N LEU A 5 -10.96 -35.66 -5.50
CA LEU A 5 -11.09 -34.33 -4.87
C LEU A 5 -9.75 -33.81 -4.31
N ALA A 6 -8.91 -34.70 -3.77
CA ALA A 6 -7.59 -34.35 -3.26
C ALA A 6 -6.64 -33.81 -4.35
N LYS A 7 -6.72 -34.29 -5.60
CA LYS A 7 -5.93 -33.76 -6.72
C LYS A 7 -6.37 -32.37 -7.17
N ASN A 8 -7.61 -31.94 -6.85
CA ASN A 8 -8.12 -30.62 -7.25
C ASN A 8 -7.81 -29.52 -6.20
N LEU A 9 -7.52 -29.87 -4.94
CA LEU A 9 -7.21 -28.87 -3.91
C LEU A 9 -5.97 -28.03 -4.26
N ILE A 10 -4.97 -28.60 -4.92
CA ILE A 10 -3.77 -27.86 -5.34
C ILE A 10 -4.14 -26.73 -6.31
N ALA A 11 -4.91 -27.05 -7.37
CA ALA A 11 -5.35 -26.06 -8.35
C ALA A 11 -6.24 -24.98 -7.71
N LEU A 12 -7.15 -25.39 -6.82
CA LEU A 12 -8.02 -24.47 -6.09
C LEU A 12 -7.22 -23.51 -5.20
N ARG A 13 -6.20 -23.98 -4.49
CA ARG A 13 -5.34 -23.11 -3.66
C ARG A 13 -4.57 -22.10 -4.51
N ILE A 14 -4.02 -22.52 -5.66
CA ILE A 14 -3.31 -21.62 -6.57
C ILE A 14 -4.23 -20.48 -7.02
N GLU A 15 -5.44 -20.85 -7.49
CA GLU A 15 -6.41 -19.87 -7.97
C GLU A 15 -6.92 -18.95 -6.83
N ALA A 16 -7.22 -19.51 -5.66
CA ALA A 16 -7.62 -18.73 -4.49
C ALA A 16 -6.54 -17.72 -4.07
N LYS A 17 -5.26 -18.13 -4.04
CA LYS A 17 -4.15 -17.24 -3.74
C LYS A 17 -3.97 -16.14 -4.78
N ARG A 18 -4.18 -16.45 -6.06
CA ARG A 18 -4.16 -15.47 -7.16
C ARG A 18 -5.22 -14.39 -6.94
N ARG A 19 -6.45 -14.80 -6.60
CA ARG A 19 -7.55 -13.86 -6.27
C ARG A 19 -7.24 -12.99 -5.06
N VAL A 20 -6.62 -13.55 -4.02
CA VAL A 20 -6.15 -12.77 -2.85
C VAL A 20 -5.11 -11.73 -3.26
N ASP A 21 -4.17 -12.09 -4.15
CA ASP A 21 -3.16 -11.16 -4.66
C ASP A 21 -3.80 -10.03 -5.51
N GLU A 22 -4.80 -10.35 -6.34
CA GLU A 22 -5.56 -9.36 -7.14
C GLU A 22 -6.40 -8.43 -6.27
N ALA A 23 -7.05 -8.96 -5.24
CA ALA A 23 -7.79 -8.18 -4.27
C ALA A 23 -6.85 -7.23 -3.51
N ALA A 24 -5.67 -7.71 -3.09
CA ALA A 24 -4.68 -6.85 -2.44
C ALA A 24 -4.25 -5.69 -3.35
N VAL A 25 -4.04 -5.94 -4.65
CA VAL A 25 -3.74 -4.88 -5.63
C VAL A 25 -4.87 -3.85 -5.69
N THR A 26 -6.11 -4.31 -5.81
CA THR A 26 -7.30 -3.43 -5.83
C THR A 26 -7.39 -2.58 -4.56
N ILE A 27 -7.18 -3.19 -3.39
CA ILE A 27 -7.22 -2.51 -2.10
C ILE A 27 -6.09 -1.48 -1.97
N ARG A 28 -4.88 -1.79 -2.44
CA ARG A 28 -3.79 -0.78 -2.45
C ARG A 28 -4.17 0.44 -3.29
N HIS A 29 -4.86 0.24 -4.41
CA HIS A 29 -5.25 1.33 -5.31
C HIS A 29 -6.30 2.28 -4.76
N THR A 30 -6.99 1.94 -3.69
CA THR A 30 -7.90 2.89 -3.02
C THR A 30 -7.16 4.05 -2.37
N ARG A 31 -5.85 3.88 -2.06
CA ARG A 31 -5.01 4.90 -1.41
C ARG A 31 -3.70 5.22 -2.13
N ALA A 32 -3.22 4.32 -3.00
CA ALA A 32 -1.98 4.45 -3.77
C ALA A 32 -2.27 4.15 -5.25
N SER A 33 -2.44 5.19 -6.06
CA SER A 33 -2.68 5.03 -7.50
C SER A 33 -1.45 4.49 -8.23
N TYR A 34 -1.67 3.62 -9.22
CA TYR A 34 -0.60 3.02 -10.03
C TYR A 34 0.37 4.08 -10.56
N GLY A 35 1.66 3.90 -10.31
CA GLY A 35 2.72 4.78 -10.81
C GLY A 35 2.91 6.10 -10.05
N VAL A 36 2.04 6.42 -9.08
CA VAL A 36 2.16 7.65 -8.27
C VAL A 36 2.96 7.41 -6.99
N ASP A 37 3.15 6.16 -6.56
CA ASP A 37 3.89 5.81 -5.34
C ASP A 37 5.33 6.33 -5.34
N ALA A 38 6.00 6.28 -6.49
CA ALA A 38 7.33 6.85 -6.65
C ALA A 38 7.31 8.38 -6.49
N ILE A 39 6.29 9.05 -7.01
CA ILE A 39 6.12 10.50 -6.86
C ILE A 39 5.88 10.85 -5.40
N TYR A 40 5.01 10.14 -4.68
CA TYR A 40 4.77 10.39 -3.26
C TYR A 40 6.02 10.15 -2.42
N ALA A 41 6.81 9.10 -2.73
CA ALA A 41 8.09 8.87 -2.08
C ALA A 41 9.07 10.05 -2.29
N GLU A 42 9.18 10.56 -3.53
CA GLU A 42 10.04 11.71 -3.83
C GLU A 42 9.55 13.01 -3.16
N LYS A 43 8.24 13.25 -3.15
CA LYS A 43 7.64 14.38 -2.41
C LYS A 43 7.97 14.33 -0.93
N THR A 44 7.87 13.16 -0.30
CA THR A 44 8.24 12.99 1.10
C THR A 44 9.74 13.15 1.32
N ARG A 45 10.59 12.63 0.42
CA ARG A 45 12.05 12.79 0.50
C ARG A 45 12.44 14.28 0.47
N GLU A 46 11.89 15.06 -0.46
CA GLU A 46 12.11 16.51 -0.49
C GLU A 46 11.60 17.20 0.78
N ALA A 47 10.42 16.82 1.27
CA ALA A 47 9.85 17.37 2.50
C ALA A 47 10.75 17.11 3.73
N GLU A 48 11.30 15.90 3.86
CA GLU A 48 12.24 15.54 4.93
C GLU A 48 13.54 16.36 4.83
N GLN A 49 14.09 16.49 3.62
CA GLN A 49 15.30 17.28 3.36
C GLN A 49 15.09 18.76 3.66
N TYR A 50 13.95 19.33 3.25
CA TYR A 50 13.61 20.72 3.53
C TYR A 50 13.47 20.95 5.03
N LYS A 51 12.75 20.07 5.77
CA LYS A 51 12.63 20.21 7.24
C LYS A 51 13.98 20.14 7.94
N ALA A 52 14.86 19.23 7.52
CA ALA A 52 16.21 19.15 8.09
C ALA A 52 17.02 20.43 7.82
N ALA A 53 16.97 20.96 6.61
CA ALA A 53 17.65 22.20 6.24
C ALA A 53 17.05 23.44 6.95
N ALA A 54 15.73 23.49 7.13
CA ALA A 54 15.04 24.56 7.85
C ALA A 54 15.33 24.59 9.36
N ILE A 55 15.72 23.45 9.94
CA ILE A 55 16.22 23.41 11.32
C ILE A 55 17.64 24.02 11.39
N ALA A 56 18.46 23.79 10.36
CA ALA A 56 19.83 24.29 10.30
C ALA A 56 19.94 25.76 9.85
N GLY A 57 18.89 26.32 9.22
CA GLY A 57 18.88 27.68 8.71
C GLY A 57 17.63 28.01 7.89
N SER A 58 17.80 28.81 6.84
CA SER A 58 16.70 29.22 5.95
C SER A 58 16.98 28.69 4.54
N PRO A 59 16.60 27.44 4.22
CA PRO A 59 16.80 26.87 2.89
C PRO A 59 15.99 27.64 1.84
N ASP A 60 16.53 27.75 0.63
CA ASP A 60 15.77 28.27 -0.50
C ASP A 60 14.74 27.22 -0.94
N LEU A 61 13.47 27.62 -0.98
CA LEU A 61 12.39 26.75 -1.44
C LEU A 61 12.56 26.36 -2.92
N ALA A 62 13.27 27.14 -3.72
CA ALA A 62 13.55 26.82 -5.12
C ALA A 62 14.36 25.53 -5.31
N ASP A 63 15.13 25.12 -4.31
CA ASP A 63 15.93 23.87 -4.33
C ASP A 63 15.07 22.60 -4.13
N TYR A 64 13.77 22.76 -3.83
CA TYR A 64 12.82 21.68 -3.54
C TYR A 64 11.61 21.78 -4.48
N PRO A 65 11.74 21.38 -5.75
CA PRO A 65 10.74 21.66 -6.79
C PRO A 65 9.35 21.07 -6.51
N PHE A 66 9.23 19.86 -5.94
CA PHE A 66 7.92 19.34 -5.56
C PHE A 66 7.32 20.14 -4.42
N LEU A 67 8.12 20.44 -3.39
CA LEU A 67 7.63 21.20 -2.25
C LEU A 67 7.21 22.61 -2.67
N SER A 68 8.03 23.29 -3.47
CA SER A 68 7.75 24.62 -4.04
C SER A 68 6.43 24.64 -4.83
N ALA A 69 6.23 23.66 -5.71
CA ALA A 69 5.01 23.55 -6.50
C ALA A 69 3.77 23.31 -5.61
N GLU A 70 3.88 22.43 -4.62
CA GLU A 70 2.77 22.11 -3.70
C GLU A 70 2.45 23.28 -2.76
N THR A 71 3.45 23.99 -2.24
CA THR A 71 3.29 25.22 -1.47
C THR A 71 2.51 26.26 -2.26
N LYS A 72 2.88 26.50 -3.52
CA LYS A 72 2.17 27.44 -4.40
C LYS A 72 0.74 26.98 -4.69
N ARG A 73 0.55 25.69 -4.98
CA ARG A 73 -0.77 25.10 -5.27
C ARG A 73 -1.72 25.16 -4.07
N LEU A 74 -1.21 24.95 -2.87
CA LEU A 74 -2.00 24.91 -1.63
C LEU A 74 -2.13 26.28 -0.95
N GLY A 75 -1.27 27.25 -1.29
CA GLY A 75 -1.23 28.56 -0.64
C GLY A 75 -0.83 28.48 0.84
N GLN A 76 -0.03 27.48 1.20
CA GLN A 76 0.36 27.17 2.59
C GLN A 76 1.85 27.44 2.82
N ASN A 77 2.26 27.52 4.09
CA ASN A 77 3.67 27.60 4.45
C ASN A 77 4.42 26.30 4.03
N PRO A 78 5.64 26.38 3.46
CA PRO A 78 6.44 25.20 3.11
C PRO A 78 6.62 24.18 4.23
N MET A 79 6.76 24.62 5.49
CA MET A 79 6.88 23.73 6.64
C MET A 79 5.61 22.91 6.89
N ASP A 80 4.44 23.51 6.68
CA ASP A 80 3.14 22.84 6.83
C ASP A 80 2.94 21.83 5.70
N VAL A 81 3.30 22.20 4.46
CA VAL A 81 3.24 21.28 3.31
C VAL A 81 4.23 20.13 3.46
N ALA A 82 5.43 20.39 3.98
CA ALA A 82 6.40 19.35 4.26
C ALA A 82 5.89 18.38 5.35
N ALA A 83 5.30 18.91 6.43
CA ALA A 83 4.67 18.09 7.46
C ALA A 83 3.51 17.25 6.91
N LEU A 84 2.68 17.82 6.04
CA LEU A 84 1.59 17.13 5.36
C LEU A 84 2.10 15.93 4.57
N TRP A 85 3.09 16.10 3.69
CA TRP A 85 3.60 14.99 2.87
C TRP A 85 4.27 13.88 3.68
N ILE A 86 4.95 14.23 4.77
CA ILE A 86 5.51 13.24 5.70
C ILE A 86 4.41 12.43 6.37
N GLU A 87 3.35 13.08 6.83
CA GLU A 87 2.23 12.39 7.47
C GLU A 87 1.44 11.52 6.49
N ARG A 88 1.16 12.02 5.28
CA ARG A 88 0.51 11.22 4.23
C ARG A 88 1.29 9.96 3.89
N GLN A 89 2.61 10.04 3.83
CA GLN A 89 3.44 8.86 3.57
C GLN A 89 3.45 7.88 4.75
N ARG A 90 3.38 8.37 6.00
CA ARG A 90 3.21 7.52 7.18
C ARG A 90 1.87 6.79 7.16
N GLU A 91 0.78 7.50 6.88
CA GLU A 91 -0.57 6.92 6.74
C GLU A 91 -0.60 5.85 5.66
N LEU A 92 -0.03 6.15 4.49
CA LEU A 92 0.05 5.22 3.37
C LEU A 92 0.86 3.97 3.73
N ARG A 93 2.07 4.11 4.27
CA ARG A 93 2.90 2.96 4.68
C ARG A 93 2.19 2.09 5.72
N THR A 94 1.51 2.71 6.68
CA THR A 94 0.73 2.01 7.70
C THR A 94 -0.40 1.20 7.08
N PHE A 95 -1.14 1.78 6.13
CA PHE A 95 -2.19 1.09 5.39
C PHE A 95 -1.63 -0.08 4.55
N LEU A 96 -0.58 0.18 3.75
CA LEU A 96 0.03 -0.85 2.89
C LEU A 96 0.58 -2.03 3.69
N ALA A 97 1.16 -1.78 4.87
CA ALA A 97 1.61 -2.84 5.77
C ALA A 97 0.45 -3.71 6.27
N LYS A 98 -0.68 -3.09 6.66
CA LYS A 98 -1.89 -3.83 7.08
C LYS A 98 -2.45 -4.68 5.94
N VAL A 99 -2.49 -4.15 4.71
CA VAL A 99 -2.92 -4.90 3.52
C VAL A 99 -2.00 -6.10 3.29
N GLU A 100 -0.69 -5.93 3.43
CA GLU A 100 0.26 -7.01 3.23
C GLU A 100 0.12 -8.13 4.27
N VAL A 101 -0.09 -7.77 5.54
CA VAL A 101 -0.38 -8.73 6.61
C VAL A 101 -1.66 -9.50 6.31
N ALA A 102 -2.74 -8.81 5.91
CA ALA A 102 -4.01 -9.46 5.56
C ALA A 102 -3.84 -10.45 4.39
N ARG A 103 -3.10 -10.04 3.35
CA ARG A 103 -2.79 -10.87 2.17
C ARG A 103 -2.02 -12.14 2.58
N LEU A 104 -0.96 -12.01 3.37
CA LEU A 104 -0.13 -13.14 3.79
C LEU A 104 -0.90 -14.09 4.71
N ASN A 105 -1.68 -13.56 5.66
CA ASN A 105 -2.49 -14.37 6.57
C ASN A 105 -3.58 -15.16 5.82
N ALA A 106 -4.25 -14.54 4.85
CA ALA A 106 -5.23 -15.24 4.02
C ALA A 106 -4.59 -16.39 3.22
N LYS A 107 -3.41 -16.17 2.63
CA LYS A 107 -2.69 -17.21 1.89
C LYS A 107 -2.23 -18.36 2.80
N ALA A 108 -1.80 -18.05 4.03
CA ALA A 108 -1.45 -19.06 5.03
C ALA A 108 -2.67 -19.89 5.45
N ALA A 109 -3.84 -19.26 5.65
CA ALA A 109 -5.08 -19.98 5.95
C ALA A 109 -5.51 -20.89 4.79
N ILE A 110 -5.40 -20.42 3.54
CA ILE A 110 -5.69 -21.23 2.33
C ILE A 110 -4.77 -22.46 2.25
N ASP A 111 -3.51 -22.35 2.70
CA ASP A 111 -2.58 -23.48 2.72
C ASP A 111 -3.00 -24.57 3.70
N THR A 112 -3.56 -24.19 4.84
CA THR A 112 -4.03 -25.13 5.86
C THR A 112 -5.43 -25.68 5.59
N ALA A 113 -6.19 -25.04 4.68
CA ALA A 113 -7.56 -25.43 4.37
C ALA A 113 -7.64 -26.86 3.81
N THR A 114 -8.59 -27.63 4.29
CA THR A 114 -8.72 -29.07 3.96
C THR A 114 -9.83 -29.37 2.96
N THR A 115 -10.68 -28.38 2.66
CA THR A 115 -11.84 -28.54 1.77
C THR A 115 -11.90 -27.46 0.69
N PRO A 116 -12.54 -27.75 -0.47
CA PRO A 116 -12.78 -26.73 -1.50
C PRO A 116 -13.60 -25.53 -1.00
N GLY A 117 -14.62 -25.77 -0.17
CA GLY A 117 -15.49 -24.73 0.37
C GLY A 117 -14.76 -23.78 1.32
N GLU A 118 -13.85 -24.31 2.14
CA GLU A 118 -13.00 -23.51 3.02
C GLU A 118 -12.02 -22.63 2.23
N ILE A 119 -11.39 -23.18 1.19
CA ILE A 119 -10.51 -22.41 0.29
C ILE A 119 -11.27 -21.24 -0.35
N GLU A 120 -12.47 -21.50 -0.86
CA GLU A 120 -13.29 -20.46 -1.49
C GLU A 120 -13.71 -19.38 -0.49
N HIS A 121 -14.15 -19.78 0.70
CA HIS A 121 -14.55 -18.85 1.75
C HIS A 121 -13.39 -17.93 2.17
N LEU A 122 -12.20 -18.50 2.42
CA LEU A 122 -11.02 -17.74 2.83
C LEU A 122 -10.57 -16.74 1.75
N ALA A 123 -10.71 -17.08 0.47
CA ALA A 123 -10.38 -16.17 -0.62
C ALA A 123 -11.43 -15.06 -0.80
N ALA A 124 -12.71 -15.35 -0.57
CA ALA A 124 -13.80 -14.41 -0.74
C ALA A 124 -13.93 -13.40 0.41
N TYR A 125 -13.55 -13.77 1.64
CA TYR A 125 -13.80 -12.98 2.84
C TYR A 125 -12.50 -12.62 3.58
N VAL A 126 -11.50 -12.15 2.84
CA VAL A 126 -10.30 -11.57 3.48
C VAL A 126 -10.70 -10.30 4.23
N SER A 127 -10.30 -10.22 5.50
CA SER A 127 -10.46 -9.01 6.31
C SER A 127 -9.42 -7.98 5.91
N TRP A 128 -9.79 -7.09 4.98
CA TRP A 128 -8.95 -5.98 4.54
C TRP A 128 -9.07 -4.80 5.52
N PRO A 129 -8.00 -4.00 5.70
CA PRO A 129 -8.09 -2.76 6.44
C PRO A 129 -8.94 -1.73 5.68
N ASP A 130 -9.73 -0.96 6.41
CA ASP A 130 -10.43 0.23 5.90
C ASP A 130 -9.46 1.33 5.47
#